data_AF-A0A7S0JP98-F1
#
_entry.id   AF-A0A7S0JP98-F1
#
_cell.length_a   1.000
_cell.length_b   1.000
_cell.length_c   1.000
_cell.angle_alpha   90.00
_cell.angle_beta   90.00
_cell.angle_gamma   90.00
#
_symmetry.space_group_name_H-M   'P 1'
#
loop_
_entity.id
_entity.type
_entity.pdbx_description
1 polymer ?
#
loop_
_entity_poly.entity_id
_entity_poly.type
_entity_poly.pdbx_seq_one_letter_code
_entity_poly.pdbx_strand_id
1 'polypeptide(L)'
;KGSAVPPSAPREEDGTYWGYSVRMAGGLADVITKSPYKGGYDLTIGTSERGTSTVDDPASLEMKPFKHALIVLGGVEGLEEALAAEEAETATGLGLAGDEVSELFDFWVNVLPEQGSGTIRTEEALILSLASLRPFLRAANAPK
;
A
#
# COMPACT_ATOMS: atom_id res chain seq x y z
N LYS A 1 29.62 4.68 -26.69
CA LYS A 1 28.28 5.02 -27.24
C LYS A 1 27.24 4.35 -26.35
N GLY A 2 26.12 4.99 -26.05
CA GLY A 2 25.01 4.40 -25.30
C GLY A 2 23.74 4.33 -26.16
N SER A 3 22.76 3.55 -25.73
CA SER A 3 21.42 3.45 -26.32
C SER A 3 20.36 3.81 -25.28
N ALA A 4 19.21 4.34 -25.73
CA ALA A 4 18.07 4.54 -24.85
C ALA A 4 17.48 3.18 -24.42
N VAL A 5 17.12 3.08 -23.15
CA VAL A 5 16.49 1.90 -22.55
C VAL A 5 15.23 2.33 -21.77
N PRO A 6 14.30 1.40 -21.47
CA PRO A 6 13.17 1.70 -20.61
C PRO A 6 13.63 2.21 -19.24
N PRO A 7 12.86 3.11 -18.59
CA PRO A 7 13.20 3.61 -17.25
C PRO A 7 13.18 2.51 -16.17
N SER A 8 12.57 1.35 -16.43
CA SER A 8 12.59 0.20 -15.52
C SER A 8 13.89 -0.60 -15.56
N ALA A 9 14.68 -0.48 -16.64
CA ALA A 9 15.86 -1.31 -16.87
C ALA A 9 16.89 -1.27 -15.74
N PRO A 10 17.25 -0.12 -15.14
CA PRO A 10 18.18 -0.11 -13.99
C PRO A 10 17.67 -0.98 -12.83
N ARG A 11 16.39 -0.87 -12.49
CA ARG A 11 15.80 -1.66 -11.40
C ARG A 11 15.70 -3.15 -11.73
N GLU A 12 15.32 -3.49 -12.95
CA GLU A 12 15.02 -4.88 -13.35
C GLU A 12 16.27 -5.68 -13.72
N GLU A 13 17.32 -5.03 -14.24
CA GLU A 13 18.53 -5.71 -14.72
C GLU A 13 19.65 -5.75 -13.68
N ASP A 14 19.85 -4.68 -12.88
CA ASP A 14 20.96 -4.60 -11.91
C ASP A 14 20.52 -4.28 -10.47
N GLY A 15 19.23 -4.01 -10.24
CA GLY A 15 18.67 -3.74 -8.91
C GLY A 15 18.85 -2.31 -8.43
N THR A 16 19.30 -1.38 -9.28
CA THR A 16 19.47 0.03 -8.91
C THR A 16 18.12 0.75 -8.81
N TYR A 17 17.92 1.48 -7.71
CA TYR A 17 16.76 2.36 -7.55
C TYR A 17 16.85 3.54 -8.52
N TRP A 18 15.79 3.75 -9.31
CA TRP A 18 15.74 4.77 -10.37
C TRP A 18 14.64 5.82 -10.15
N GLY A 19 14.30 6.08 -8.89
CA GLY A 19 13.23 7.02 -8.54
C GLY A 19 11.84 6.39 -8.51
N TYR A 20 10.84 7.25 -8.50
CA TYR A 20 9.42 6.89 -8.52
C TYR A 20 8.68 7.71 -9.58
N SER A 21 7.54 7.20 -10.05
CA SER A 21 6.57 7.97 -10.83
C SER A 21 5.47 8.49 -9.92
N VAL A 22 4.85 9.60 -10.33
CA VAL A 22 3.67 10.16 -9.66
C VAL A 22 2.46 9.94 -10.54
N ARG A 23 1.37 9.45 -9.96
CA ARG A 23 0.08 9.26 -10.62
C ARG A 23 -1.00 9.89 -9.77
N MET A 24 -1.80 10.75 -10.39
CA MET A 24 -3.03 11.28 -9.77
C MET A 24 -4.15 10.25 -9.95
N ALA A 25 -4.93 10.03 -8.90
CA ALA A 25 -6.15 9.21 -8.91
C ALA A 25 -7.33 10.09 -8.49
N GLY A 26 -8.52 9.84 -9.05
CA GLY A 26 -9.74 10.55 -8.65
C GLY A 26 -10.27 10.13 -7.28
N GLY A 27 -9.74 9.04 -6.74
CA GLY A 27 -10.15 8.43 -5.48
C GLY A 27 -9.39 7.13 -5.20
N LEU A 28 -9.60 6.55 -4.02
CA LEU A 28 -9.13 5.25 -3.56
C LEU A 28 -9.53 4.13 -4.53
N ALA A 29 -10.77 4.15 -5.06
CA ALA A 29 -11.18 3.18 -6.08
C ALA A 29 -10.30 3.22 -7.33
N ASP A 30 -9.95 4.42 -7.78
CA ASP A 30 -9.05 4.67 -8.92
C ASP A 30 -7.59 4.29 -8.61
N VAL A 31 -7.17 4.34 -7.34
CA VAL A 31 -5.84 3.88 -6.94
C VAL A 31 -5.67 2.41 -7.29
N ILE A 32 -6.68 1.59 -7.00
CA ILE A 32 -6.67 0.13 -7.20
C ILE A 32 -7.00 -0.23 -8.66
N THR A 33 -8.15 0.23 -9.17
CA THR A 33 -8.70 -0.22 -10.46
C THR A 33 -7.92 0.31 -11.67
N LYS A 34 -7.27 1.47 -11.57
CA LYS A 34 -6.47 2.08 -12.64
C LYS A 34 -4.96 1.89 -12.43
N SER A 35 -4.57 0.71 -11.94
CA SER A 35 -3.15 0.31 -11.79
C SER A 35 -2.39 0.40 -13.12
N PRO A 36 -1.13 0.88 -13.14
CA PRO A 36 -0.31 0.93 -14.34
C PRO A 36 0.27 -0.45 -14.73
N TYR A 37 0.10 -1.47 -13.89
CA TYR A 37 0.67 -2.80 -14.10
C TYR A 37 -0.34 -3.75 -14.72
N LYS A 38 0.13 -4.55 -15.69
CA LYS A 38 -0.68 -5.63 -16.25
C LYS A 38 -0.92 -6.69 -15.18
N GLY A 39 -2.18 -6.89 -14.80
CA GLY A 39 -2.58 -7.76 -13.70
C GLY A 39 -2.81 -7.04 -12.38
N GLY A 40 -2.66 -5.71 -12.34
CA GLY A 40 -2.90 -4.91 -11.15
C GLY A 40 -1.79 -5.01 -10.11
N TYR A 41 -2.12 -4.59 -8.89
CA TYR A 41 -1.31 -4.85 -7.71
C TYR A 41 -1.72 -6.23 -7.16
N ASP A 42 -0.78 -7.16 -7.08
CA ASP A 42 -1.00 -8.54 -6.61
C ASP A 42 -0.68 -8.71 -5.12
N LEU A 43 -0.36 -7.60 -4.45
CA LEU A 43 -0.34 -7.46 -3.00
C LEU A 43 -0.84 -6.06 -2.63
N THR A 44 -1.93 -5.95 -1.88
CA THR A 44 -2.47 -4.67 -1.38
C THR A 44 -2.42 -4.62 0.15
N ILE A 45 -1.84 -3.54 0.68
CA ILE A 45 -1.68 -3.32 2.12
C ILE A 45 -2.30 -1.97 2.47
N GLY A 46 -3.31 -1.98 3.32
CA GLY A 46 -3.87 -0.77 3.91
C GLY A 46 -3.33 -0.59 5.32
N THR A 47 -2.98 0.65 5.69
CA THR A 47 -2.44 0.96 7.03
C THR A 47 -3.50 1.63 7.89
N SER A 48 -3.69 1.14 9.11
CA SER A 48 -4.61 1.74 10.09
C SER A 48 -4.20 1.38 11.52
N GLU A 49 -4.46 2.27 12.47
CA GLU A 49 -4.33 1.97 13.91
C GLU A 49 -5.25 0.80 14.33
N ARG A 50 -6.35 0.58 13.59
CA ARG A 50 -7.33 -0.50 13.76
C ARG A 50 -6.99 -1.75 12.93
N GLY A 51 -5.75 -1.86 12.43
CA GLY A 51 -5.29 -3.01 11.67
C GLY A 51 -5.51 -4.34 12.39
N THR A 52 -6.00 -5.35 11.68
CA THR A 52 -6.16 -6.72 12.21
C THR A 52 -4.85 -7.49 12.24
N SER A 53 -3.92 -7.11 11.36
CA SER A 53 -2.53 -7.60 11.34
C SER A 53 -1.60 -6.55 11.94
N THR A 54 -0.45 -6.98 12.45
CA THR A 54 0.51 -6.09 13.10
C THR A 54 1.95 -6.48 12.82
N VAL A 55 2.81 -5.48 12.73
CA VAL A 55 4.25 -5.67 12.51
C VAL A 55 4.96 -6.35 13.69
N ASP A 56 4.35 -6.34 14.87
CA ASP A 56 4.86 -7.02 16.07
C ASP A 56 4.48 -8.50 16.15
N ASP A 57 3.55 -8.95 15.30
CA ASP A 57 3.17 -10.36 15.15
C ASP A 57 3.47 -10.83 13.71
N PRO A 58 4.68 -11.39 13.48
CA PRO A 58 5.08 -11.85 12.16
C PRO A 58 4.15 -12.89 11.53
N ALA A 59 3.44 -13.69 12.33
CA ALA A 59 2.51 -14.70 11.82
C ALA A 59 1.25 -14.05 11.20
N SER A 60 0.92 -12.82 11.57
CA SER A 60 -0.18 -12.05 10.97
C SER A 60 0.20 -11.45 9.60
N LEU A 61 1.49 -11.46 9.23
CA LEU A 61 2.03 -10.85 8.01
C LEU A 61 2.72 -11.87 7.10
N GLU A 62 2.13 -13.05 6.95
CA GLU A 62 2.59 -14.09 6.02
C GLU A 62 2.24 -13.76 4.56
N MET A 63 3.09 -12.94 3.94
CA MET A 63 2.93 -12.51 2.55
C MET A 63 3.37 -13.59 1.56
N LYS A 64 2.52 -13.86 0.57
CA LYS A 64 2.90 -14.68 -0.61
C LYS A 64 3.83 -13.88 -1.53
N PRO A 65 4.66 -14.56 -2.35
CA PRO A 65 5.46 -13.89 -3.37
C PRO A 65 4.58 -13.04 -4.30
N PHE A 66 5.03 -11.83 -4.62
CA PHE A 66 4.27 -10.83 -5.37
C PHE A 66 5.17 -10.07 -6.35
N LYS A 67 4.58 -9.43 -7.37
CA LYS A 67 5.31 -8.63 -8.36
C LYS A 67 5.14 -7.12 -8.14
N HIS A 68 3.95 -6.70 -7.71
CA HIS A 68 3.52 -5.32 -7.61
C HIS A 68 2.74 -5.11 -6.30
N ALA A 69 3.44 -4.69 -5.25
CA ALA A 69 2.81 -4.29 -4.00
C ALA A 69 2.30 -2.85 -4.05
N LEU A 70 1.15 -2.62 -3.42
CA LEU A 70 0.59 -1.31 -3.11
C LEU A 70 0.46 -1.17 -1.60
N ILE A 71 1.03 -0.11 -1.04
CA ILE A 71 0.82 0.28 0.36
C ILE A 71 0.03 1.59 0.34
N VAL A 72 -1.12 1.62 1.01
CA VAL A 72 -2.02 2.77 1.05
C VAL A 72 -2.05 3.35 2.45
N LEU A 73 -1.77 4.64 2.56
CA LEU A 73 -1.80 5.40 3.80
C LEU A 73 -2.99 6.36 3.81
N GLY A 74 -3.72 6.35 4.92
CA GLY A 74 -4.81 7.29 5.16
C GLY A 74 -4.35 8.71 5.47
N GLY A 75 -5.30 9.64 5.38
CA GLY A 75 -5.15 10.99 5.94
C GLY A 75 -5.38 10.98 7.45
N VAL A 76 -5.61 12.17 8.01
CA VAL A 76 -5.89 12.35 9.45
C VAL A 76 -7.10 11.52 9.90
N GLU A 77 -8.14 11.46 9.06
CA GLU A 77 -9.39 10.77 9.35
C GLU A 77 -9.39 9.29 8.90
N GLY A 78 -8.25 8.76 8.45
CA GLY A 78 -8.13 7.38 7.99
C GLY A 78 -8.53 7.14 6.53
N LEU A 79 -8.63 5.87 6.15
CA LEU A 79 -9.02 5.45 4.78
C LEU A 79 -10.52 5.20 4.68
N GLU A 80 -11.17 4.91 5.81
CA GLU A 80 -12.61 4.75 5.95
C GLU A 80 -13.34 5.99 5.46
N GLU A 81 -12.90 7.17 5.89
CA GLU A 81 -13.49 8.46 5.49
C GLU A 81 -13.19 8.81 4.03
N ALA A 82 -12.04 8.38 3.49
CA ALA A 82 -11.74 8.55 2.07
C ALA A 82 -12.70 7.73 1.20
N LEU A 83 -13.01 6.50 1.60
CA LEU A 83 -13.98 5.64 0.91
C LEU A 83 -15.42 6.17 1.07
N ALA A 84 -15.80 6.60 2.27
CA ALA A 84 -17.14 7.15 2.54
C ALA A 84 -17.42 8.42 1.72
N ALA A 85 -16.42 9.30 1.58
CA ALA A 85 -16.54 10.50 0.74
C ALA A 85 -16.76 10.14 -0.74
N GLU A 86 -16.09 9.08 -1.23
CA GLU A 86 -16.26 8.59 -2.60
C GLU A 86 -17.64 8.00 -2.87
N GLU A 87 -18.17 7.21 -1.92
CA GLU A 87 -19.51 6.62 -2.01
C GLU A 87 -20.59 7.72 -2.08
N ALA A 88 -20.42 8.79 -1.31
CA ALA A 88 -21.36 9.92 -1.27
C ALA A 88 -21.38 10.72 -2.58
N GLU A 89 -20.23 10.85 -3.26
CA GLU A 89 -20.11 11.65 -4.48
C GLU A 89 -20.37 10.85 -5.77
N THR A 90 -20.21 9.52 -5.76
CA THR A 90 -20.40 8.70 -6.96
C THR A 90 -20.60 7.21 -6.66
N ALA A 91 -21.36 6.51 -7.51
CA ALA A 91 -21.39 5.06 -7.59
C ALA A 91 -20.03 4.51 -8.09
N THR A 92 -18.97 4.65 -7.27
CA THR A 92 -17.56 4.32 -7.58
C THR A 92 -17.30 2.82 -7.74
N GLY A 93 -18.35 1.99 -7.73
CA GLY A 93 -18.32 0.63 -8.26
C GLY A 93 -17.70 -0.41 -7.36
N LEU A 94 -17.13 -0.01 -6.21
CA LEU A 94 -16.68 -0.94 -5.17
C LEU A 94 -17.85 -1.49 -4.35
N GLY A 95 -18.89 -0.67 -4.12
CA GLY A 95 -20.09 -1.08 -3.39
C GLY A 95 -19.83 -1.42 -1.92
N LEU A 96 -18.79 -0.81 -1.34
CA LEU A 96 -18.37 -0.98 0.05
C LEU A 96 -18.61 0.32 0.81
N ALA A 97 -19.10 0.20 2.03
CA ALA A 97 -19.18 1.30 2.97
C ALA A 97 -17.79 1.62 3.57
N GLY A 98 -17.64 2.80 4.18
CA GLY A 98 -16.36 3.24 4.76
C GLY A 98 -15.79 2.28 5.81
N ASP A 99 -16.63 1.62 6.60
CA ASP A 99 -16.21 0.61 7.60
C ASP A 99 -15.73 -0.71 6.97
N GLU A 100 -16.11 -0.98 5.72
CA GLU A 100 -15.68 -2.14 4.93
C GLU A 100 -14.38 -1.88 4.15
N VAL A 101 -13.72 -0.72 4.35
CA VAL A 101 -12.49 -0.35 3.62
C VAL A 101 -11.38 -1.39 3.72
N SER A 102 -11.33 -2.14 4.83
CA SER A 102 -10.34 -3.21 5.03
C SER A 102 -10.46 -4.33 4.00
N GLU A 103 -11.63 -4.54 3.41
CA GLU A 103 -11.87 -5.57 2.39
C GLU A 103 -11.20 -5.26 1.05
N LEU A 104 -10.73 -4.02 0.85
CA LEU A 104 -9.94 -3.62 -0.33
C LEU A 104 -8.50 -4.14 -0.29
N PHE A 105 -8.04 -4.64 0.86
CA PHE A 105 -6.65 -4.95 1.11
C PHE A 105 -6.44 -6.43 1.45
N ASP A 106 -5.37 -7.02 0.93
CA ASP A 106 -4.92 -8.35 1.37
C ASP A 106 -4.48 -8.31 2.84
N PHE A 107 -3.88 -7.20 3.27
CA PHE A 107 -3.48 -6.96 4.66
C PHE A 107 -3.96 -5.60 5.15
N TRP A 108 -4.60 -5.61 6.32
CA TRP A 108 -5.00 -4.42 7.06
C TRP A 108 -4.13 -4.28 8.31
N VAL A 109 -3.14 -3.38 8.26
CA VAL A 109 -1.96 -3.46 9.13
C VAL A 109 -1.86 -2.26 10.07
N ASN A 110 -1.66 -2.55 11.36
CA ASN A 110 -1.13 -1.59 12.31
C ASN A 110 0.41 -1.63 12.26
N VAL A 111 1.00 -0.52 11.78
CA VAL A 111 2.46 -0.37 11.58
C VAL A 111 3.19 0.16 12.81
N LEU A 112 2.45 0.59 13.84
CA LEU A 112 2.98 1.05 15.12
C LEU A 112 2.01 0.71 16.26
N PRO A 113 2.00 -0.53 16.74
CA PRO A 113 1.25 -0.91 17.94
C PRO A 113 1.69 -0.08 19.15
N GLU A 114 0.78 0.11 20.10
CA GLU A 114 1.04 0.87 21.33
C GLU A 114 1.57 2.30 21.06
N GLN A 115 1.12 2.93 19.97
CA GLN A 115 1.49 4.32 19.67
C GLN A 115 1.21 5.23 20.86
N GLY A 116 2.21 6.05 21.22
CA GLY A 116 2.11 6.98 22.36
C GLY A 116 1.42 8.31 22.02
N SER A 117 1.06 8.53 20.76
CA SER A 117 0.37 9.72 20.27
C SER A 117 -1.10 9.42 19.95
N GLY A 118 -1.96 10.43 19.98
CA GLY A 118 -3.36 10.28 19.54
C GLY A 118 -3.50 10.12 18.03
N THR A 119 -2.52 10.57 17.25
CA THR A 119 -2.49 10.43 15.79
C THR A 119 -1.05 10.31 15.32
N ILE A 120 -0.83 9.58 14.23
CA ILE A 120 0.43 9.55 13.48
C ILE A 120 0.17 10.29 12.17
N ARG A 121 0.94 11.33 11.88
CA ARG A 121 0.74 12.09 10.64
C ARG A 121 1.16 11.25 9.43
N THR A 122 0.54 11.44 8.28
CA THR A 122 0.77 10.59 7.09
C THR A 122 2.24 10.52 6.69
N GLU A 123 3.00 11.60 6.83
CA GLU A 123 4.44 11.62 6.54
C GLU A 123 5.29 10.82 7.54
N GLU A 124 4.85 10.72 8.81
CA GLU A 124 5.47 9.87 9.83
C GLU A 124 5.11 8.41 9.57
N ALA A 125 3.82 8.16 9.28
CA ALA A 125 3.30 6.85 8.93
C ALA A 125 3.98 6.28 7.67
N LEU A 126 4.32 7.11 6.69
CA LEU A 126 5.04 6.67 5.48
C LEU A 126 6.37 6.02 5.82
N ILE A 127 7.18 6.69 6.66
CA ILE A 127 8.50 6.20 7.03
C ILE A 127 8.37 4.94 7.91
N LEU A 128 7.47 4.98 8.90
CA LEU A 128 7.20 3.84 9.78
C LEU A 128 6.73 2.61 9.00
N SER A 129 5.74 2.77 8.13
CA SER A 129 5.19 1.68 7.31
C SER A 129 6.28 1.05 6.44
N LEU A 130 7.06 1.86 5.72
CA LEU A 130 8.13 1.33 4.86
C LEU A 130 9.23 0.64 5.67
N ALA A 131 9.60 1.16 6.83
CA ALA A 131 10.62 0.56 7.68
C ALA A 131 10.15 -0.77 8.30
N SER A 132 8.95 -0.77 8.88
CA SER A 132 8.37 -1.93 9.58
C SER A 132 7.95 -3.04 8.62
N LEU A 133 7.44 -2.71 7.42
CA LEU A 133 7.03 -3.71 6.42
C LEU A 133 8.20 -4.28 5.61
N ARG A 134 9.34 -3.59 5.52
CA ARG A 134 10.52 -4.02 4.75
C ARG A 134 10.96 -5.47 4.99
N PRO A 135 11.11 -5.99 6.23
CA PRO A 135 11.51 -7.38 6.44
C PRO A 135 10.51 -8.36 5.82
N PHE A 136 9.21 -8.13 5.94
CA PHE A 136 8.16 -8.98 5.38
C PHE A 136 8.15 -8.97 3.85
N LEU A 137 8.20 -7.76 3.26
CA LEU A 137 8.25 -7.59 1.80
C LEU A 137 9.48 -8.25 1.18
N ARG A 138 10.64 -8.19 1.88
CA ARG A 138 11.87 -8.84 1.44
C ARG A 138 11.82 -10.35 1.62
N ALA A 139 11.25 -10.85 2.70
CA ALA A 139 11.12 -12.28 2.94
C ALA A 139 10.22 -12.94 1.88
N ALA A 140 9.09 -12.30 1.53
CA ALA A 140 8.16 -12.78 0.51
C ALA A 140 8.79 -12.90 -0.89
N ASN A 141 9.76 -12.04 -1.20
CA ASN A 141 10.42 -11.96 -2.50
C ASN A 141 11.93 -12.29 -2.44
N ALA A 142 12.38 -12.99 -1.40
CA ALA A 142 13.77 -13.41 -1.33
C ALA A 142 14.08 -14.34 -2.53
N PRO A 143 15.22 -14.14 -3.22
CA PRO A 143 15.65 -15.08 -4.25
C PRO A 143 15.78 -16.48 -3.63
N LYS A 144 15.17 -17.48 -4.29
CA LYS A 144 15.29 -18.89 -3.89
C LYS A 144 16.72 -19.39 -4.04
#